data_AF-A0A3L7MPB7-F1
#
_entry.id   AF-A0A3L7MPB7-F1
#
_cell.length_a   1.000
_cell.length_b   1.000
_cell.length_c   1.000
_cell.angle_alpha   90.00
_cell.angle_beta   90.00
_cell.angle_gamma   90.00
#
_symmetry.space_group_name_H-M   'P 1'
#
loop_
_entity.id
_entity.type
_entity.pdbx_description
1 polymer ?
#
loop_
_entity_poly.entity_id
_entity_poly.type
_entity_poly.pdbx_seq_one_letter_code
_entity_poly.pdbx_strand_id
1 'polypeptide(L)'
;MNSQHDPHPHLLPTSDAELLAWLDGNLSEKRTKAFEESLAHDPVVRQKADALLKAWNMLDLLPHASVPVTMTATTIEMLALRVQDEGLAHRREHPKQVTNRWLFSGGIVFGAIVLGLVLGTRMAPDPDAAVWKILPLATHIEVLNEAGSVEFLQGILERSIERPRVDRIRTMGNDQYATRMRDTIEDLRLHASSGSKSLAPVPVPSTQTTRQKVELMSSIERQDLAAAVRVFERKSGSERAELIELAGALLGPNGNQLATAATVWHSWLMSRDPVERSILEELDTEERLEWLDRYARKTETRPLFPPDRTPGRGRRANPADTKAAKEWFERIVKRQTRVYAESLEADAQDEFEKKNPQEQVENIAKQLSTNVQLRRAFVESVTPIDFDLLLNHLSSEARARVESVQ
;
A
#
# COMPACT_ATOMS: atom_id res chain seq x y z
N MET A 1 -62.03 31.92 15.50
CA MET A 1 -60.59 32.13 15.73
C MET A 1 -59.99 30.82 16.19
N ASN A 2 -59.32 30.11 15.29
CA ASN A 2 -58.09 29.30 15.45
C ASN A 2 -58.05 28.30 14.29
N SER A 3 -57.43 28.72 13.19
CA SER A 3 -57.07 27.83 12.09
C SER A 3 -55.76 27.16 12.47
N GLN A 4 -55.87 25.91 12.90
CA GLN A 4 -54.77 24.97 13.10
C GLN A 4 -54.09 24.76 11.74
N HIS A 5 -52.83 25.17 11.63
CA HIS A 5 -51.98 24.95 10.46
C HIS A 5 -51.24 23.63 10.67
N ASP A 6 -51.74 22.55 10.05
CA ASP A 6 -51.02 21.28 10.00
C ASP A 6 -49.79 21.44 9.09
N PRO A 7 -48.56 21.21 9.58
CA PRO A 7 -47.41 21.10 8.71
C PRO A 7 -47.49 19.75 7.99
N HIS A 8 -47.86 19.76 6.72
CA HIS A 8 -47.66 18.61 5.85
C HIS A 8 -46.17 18.21 5.88
N PRO A 9 -45.83 16.92 6.12
CA PRO A 9 -44.46 16.48 6.07
C PRO A 9 -43.93 16.65 4.65
N HIS A 10 -42.79 17.32 4.53
CA HIS A 10 -42.03 17.48 3.30
C HIS A 10 -41.63 16.12 2.72
N LEU A 11 -42.49 15.53 1.89
CA LEU A 11 -42.08 14.60 0.85
C LEU A 11 -41.35 15.44 -0.19
N LEU A 12 -40.05 15.69 0.05
CA LEU A 12 -39.21 16.30 -0.96
C LEU A 12 -39.21 15.35 -2.17
N PRO A 13 -39.54 15.82 -3.38
CA PRO A 13 -39.24 15.04 -4.57
C PRO A 13 -37.73 14.79 -4.53
N THR A 14 -37.34 13.51 -4.48
CA THR A 14 -35.93 13.10 -4.51
C THR A 14 -35.34 13.68 -5.79
N SER A 15 -34.59 14.76 -5.64
CA SER A 15 -34.07 15.49 -6.78
C SER A 15 -33.08 14.61 -7.51
N ASP A 16 -33.02 14.68 -8.85
CA ASP A 16 -32.04 13.91 -9.62
C ASP A 16 -30.59 14.21 -9.16
N ALA A 17 -30.36 15.37 -8.53
CA ALA A 17 -29.10 15.73 -7.88
C ALA A 17 -28.75 14.88 -6.65
N GLU A 18 -29.75 14.48 -5.85
CA GLU A 18 -29.53 13.63 -4.67
C GLU A 18 -29.22 12.18 -5.09
N LEU A 19 -29.83 11.71 -6.17
CA LEU A 19 -29.50 10.42 -6.78
C LEU A 19 -28.07 10.40 -7.37
N LEU A 20 -27.62 11.51 -7.98
CA LEU A 20 -26.23 11.65 -8.43
C LEU A 20 -25.25 11.71 -7.26
N ALA A 21 -25.58 12.47 -6.21
CA ALA A 21 -24.77 12.57 -4.99
C ALA A 21 -24.70 11.25 -4.19
N TRP A 22 -25.63 10.34 -4.43
CA TRP A 22 -25.61 9.00 -3.83
C TRP A 22 -24.67 8.09 -4.61
N LEU A 23 -24.71 8.21 -5.93
CA LEU A 23 -23.91 7.39 -6.83
C LEU A 23 -22.42 7.77 -6.81
N ASP A 24 -22.09 9.04 -6.60
CA ASP A 24 -20.70 9.51 -6.48
C ASP A 24 -20.12 9.37 -5.05
N GLY A 25 -20.95 8.97 -4.08
CA GLY A 25 -20.56 8.83 -2.67
C GLY A 25 -20.47 10.15 -1.88
N ASN A 26 -20.95 11.28 -2.42
CA ASN A 26 -20.88 12.59 -1.78
C ASN A 26 -22.05 12.88 -0.81
N LEU A 27 -22.93 11.91 -0.56
CA LEU A 27 -23.99 12.03 0.44
C LEU A 27 -23.48 11.72 1.85
N SER A 28 -23.82 12.61 2.81
CA SER A 28 -23.58 12.37 4.23
C SER A 28 -24.27 11.10 4.72
N GLU A 29 -23.69 10.36 5.67
CA GLU A 29 -24.21 9.06 6.15
C GLU A 29 -25.70 9.09 6.53
N LYS A 30 -26.14 10.14 7.24
CA LYS A 30 -27.55 10.31 7.64
C LYS A 30 -28.49 10.40 6.44
N ARG A 31 -28.07 11.08 5.38
CA ARG A 31 -28.86 11.22 4.15
C ARG A 31 -28.75 9.99 3.26
N THR A 32 -27.61 9.29 3.25
CA THR A 32 -27.47 7.99 2.57
C THR A 32 -28.49 6.99 3.12
N LYS A 33 -28.61 6.87 4.45
CA LYS A 33 -29.61 5.98 5.09
C LYS A 33 -31.05 6.37 4.74
N ALA A 34 -31.39 7.66 4.77
CA ALA A 34 -32.72 8.14 4.40
C ALA A 34 -33.04 7.91 2.91
N PHE A 35 -32.03 8.06 2.04
CA PHE A 35 -32.16 7.82 0.60
C PHE A 35 -32.30 6.33 0.27
N GLU A 36 -31.56 5.46 0.97
CA GLU A 36 -31.70 3.99 0.86
C GLU A 36 -33.08 3.52 1.33
N GLU A 37 -33.61 4.12 2.40
CA GLU A 37 -34.98 3.87 2.85
C GLU A 37 -36.01 4.32 1.80
N SER A 38 -35.77 5.46 1.13
CA SER A 38 -36.60 5.90 -0.01
C SER A 38 -36.51 4.94 -1.20
N LEU A 39 -35.32 4.45 -1.56
CA LEU A 39 -35.13 3.43 -2.61
C LEU A 39 -35.86 2.10 -2.30
N ALA A 40 -35.99 1.75 -1.02
CA ALA A 40 -36.71 0.55 -0.59
C ALA A 40 -38.24 0.69 -0.76
N HIS A 41 -38.79 1.90 -0.61
CA HIS A 41 -40.24 2.14 -0.61
C HIS A 41 -40.78 2.69 -1.94
N ASP A 42 -39.97 3.42 -2.72
CA ASP A 42 -40.40 4.06 -3.96
C ASP A 42 -39.88 3.29 -5.21
N PRO A 43 -40.77 2.61 -5.96
CA PRO A 43 -40.37 1.88 -7.17
C PRO A 43 -39.92 2.79 -8.31
N VAL A 44 -40.36 4.06 -8.36
CA VAL A 44 -39.98 5.02 -9.40
C VAL A 44 -38.54 5.48 -9.20
N VAL A 45 -38.17 5.77 -7.95
CA VAL A 45 -36.79 6.14 -7.59
C VAL A 45 -35.83 4.98 -7.85
N ARG A 46 -36.24 3.74 -7.53
CA ARG A 46 -35.45 2.53 -7.84
C ARG A 46 -35.22 2.36 -9.33
N GLN A 47 -36.26 2.49 -10.15
CA GLN A 47 -36.14 2.37 -11.60
C GLN A 47 -35.17 3.41 -12.19
N LYS A 48 -35.17 4.65 -11.66
CA LYS A 48 -34.22 5.69 -12.06
C LYS A 48 -32.79 5.35 -11.66
N ALA A 49 -32.58 4.85 -10.43
CA ALA A 49 -31.27 4.44 -9.95
C ALA A 49 -30.70 3.29 -10.79
N ASP A 50 -31.51 2.28 -11.09
CA ASP A 50 -31.13 1.15 -11.96
C ASP A 50 -30.75 1.61 -13.38
N ALA A 51 -31.50 2.56 -13.95
CA ALA A 51 -31.21 3.11 -15.26
C ALA A 51 -29.88 3.87 -15.30
N LEU A 52 -29.57 4.67 -14.27
CA LEU A 52 -28.30 5.38 -14.14
C LEU A 52 -27.12 4.43 -13.90
N LEU A 53 -27.26 3.45 -13.00
CA LEU A 53 -26.24 2.42 -12.78
C LEU A 53 -25.93 1.66 -14.07
N LYS A 54 -26.95 1.31 -14.85
CA LYS A 54 -26.77 0.67 -16.15
C LYS A 54 -26.03 1.56 -17.15
N ALA A 55 -26.34 2.85 -17.20
CA ALA A 55 -25.63 3.80 -18.04
C ALA A 55 -24.15 3.95 -17.63
N TRP A 56 -23.87 4.00 -16.33
CA TRP A 56 -22.50 4.04 -15.79
C TRP A 56 -21.71 2.78 -16.13
N ASN A 57 -22.28 1.61 -15.92
CA ASN A 57 -21.64 0.35 -16.30
C ASN A 57 -21.36 0.26 -17.81
N MET A 58 -22.15 0.93 -18.67
CA MET A 58 -21.88 1.02 -20.10
C MET A 58 -20.71 1.96 -20.43
N LEU A 59 -20.45 2.98 -19.62
CA LEU A 59 -19.26 3.83 -19.77
C LEU A 59 -17.98 3.05 -19.49
N ASP A 60 -17.99 2.13 -18.52
CA ASP A 60 -16.83 1.27 -18.23
C ASP A 60 -16.52 0.28 -19.37
N LEU A 61 -17.54 -0.07 -20.16
CA LEU A 61 -17.37 -0.91 -21.35
C LEU A 61 -16.82 -0.13 -22.56
N LEU A 62 -16.74 1.20 -22.49
CA LEU A 62 -16.11 1.96 -23.57
C LEU A 62 -14.63 1.56 -23.67
N PRO A 63 -14.15 1.20 -24.86
CA PRO A 63 -12.75 0.93 -25.06
C PRO A 63 -11.98 2.18 -24.65
N HIS A 64 -11.10 2.02 -23.66
CA HIS A 64 -10.23 3.10 -23.25
C HIS A 64 -9.36 3.41 -24.46
N ALA A 65 -9.61 4.56 -25.08
CA ALA A 65 -8.81 5.02 -26.20
C ALA A 65 -7.38 5.19 -25.67
N SER A 66 -6.51 4.22 -25.94
CA SER A 66 -5.08 4.39 -25.71
C SER A 66 -4.66 5.48 -26.67
N VAL A 67 -4.54 6.72 -26.17
CA VAL A 67 -4.12 7.84 -27.00
C VAL A 67 -2.74 7.47 -27.53
N PRO A 68 -2.59 7.24 -28.85
CA PRO A 68 -1.28 6.94 -29.38
C PRO A 68 -0.42 8.17 -29.12
N VAL A 69 0.80 7.98 -28.62
CA VAL A 69 1.74 9.05 -28.24
C VAL A 69 1.96 10.06 -29.38
N THR A 70 1.72 9.64 -30.62
CA THR A 70 1.73 10.48 -31.81
C THR A 70 0.63 11.54 -31.85
N MET A 71 -0.54 11.31 -31.23
CA MET A 71 -1.68 12.24 -31.24
C MET A 71 -1.45 13.44 -30.32
N THR A 72 -0.77 13.25 -29.18
CA THR A 72 -0.31 14.36 -28.33
C THR A 72 0.69 15.24 -29.07
N ALA A 73 1.59 14.63 -29.84
CA ALA A 73 2.50 15.38 -30.72
C ALA A 73 1.73 16.15 -31.80
N THR A 74 0.74 15.54 -32.47
CA THR A 74 -0.04 16.23 -33.52
C THR A 74 -0.95 17.32 -32.96
N THR A 75 -1.47 17.18 -31.73
CA THR A 75 -2.33 18.21 -31.12
C THR A 75 -1.51 19.43 -30.71
N ILE A 76 -0.29 19.23 -30.19
CA ILE A 76 0.66 20.32 -29.92
C ILE A 76 1.10 20.97 -31.23
N GLU A 77 1.37 20.19 -32.27
CA GLU A 77 1.77 20.70 -33.60
C GLU A 77 0.62 21.47 -34.29
N MET A 78 -0.63 21.03 -34.14
CA MET A 78 -1.81 21.72 -34.67
C MET A 78 -2.17 22.98 -33.87
N LEU A 79 -1.95 22.99 -32.55
CA LEU A 79 -2.02 24.20 -31.73
C LEU A 79 -0.91 25.19 -32.11
N ALA A 80 0.30 24.72 -32.36
CA ALA A 80 1.40 25.55 -32.85
C ALA A 80 1.12 26.15 -34.23
N LEU A 81 0.45 25.39 -35.12
CA LEU A 81 0.03 25.86 -36.43
C LEU A 81 -1.15 26.86 -36.36
N ARG A 82 -2.14 26.65 -35.47
CA ARG A 82 -3.24 27.62 -35.29
C ARG A 82 -2.78 28.96 -34.71
N VAL A 83 -1.78 28.95 -33.83
CA VAL A 83 -1.15 30.18 -33.32
C VAL A 83 -0.38 30.94 -34.43
N GLN A 84 0.12 30.24 -35.46
CA GLN A 84 0.69 30.90 -36.64
C GLN A 84 -0.37 31.46 -37.60
N ASP A 85 -1.49 30.76 -37.80
CA ASP A 85 -2.56 31.19 -38.74
C ASP A 85 -3.43 32.34 -38.20
N GLU A 86 -3.67 32.42 -36.89
CA GLU A 86 -4.40 33.55 -36.28
C GLU A 86 -3.62 34.87 -36.38
N GLY A 87 -2.30 34.82 -36.61
CA GLY A 87 -1.47 35.99 -36.88
C GLY A 87 -1.59 36.57 -38.30
N LEU A 88 -2.19 35.84 -39.24
CA LEU A 88 -2.15 36.18 -40.68
C LEU A 88 -3.52 36.51 -41.29
N ALA A 89 -4.64 36.26 -40.61
CA ALA A 89 -5.98 36.35 -41.21
C ALA A 89 -6.72 37.70 -41.02
N HIS A 90 -6.12 38.75 -40.43
CA HIS A 90 -6.77 40.07 -40.25
C HIS A 90 -6.00 41.21 -40.90
N ARG A 91 -5.76 41.13 -42.22
CA ARG A 91 -5.21 42.27 -42.97
C ARG A 91 -5.75 42.36 -44.40
N ARG A 92 -7.01 42.77 -44.52
CA ARG A 92 -7.46 43.54 -45.68
C ARG A 92 -7.98 44.91 -45.23
N GLU A 93 -7.29 45.91 -45.78
CA GLU A 93 -7.77 47.25 -46.12
C GLU A 93 -7.99 48.22 -44.96
N HIS A 94 -7.01 49.11 -44.70
CA HIS A 94 -7.14 50.58 -44.62
C HIS A 94 -5.82 51.25 -44.17
N PRO A 95 -5.60 52.56 -44.47
CA PRO A 95 -4.31 53.06 -44.96
C PRO A 95 -3.37 53.66 -43.89
N LYS A 96 -2.07 53.46 -44.18
CA LYS A 96 -0.90 54.33 -44.01
C LYS A 96 -0.84 55.26 -42.79
N GLN A 97 0.19 54.98 -41.98
CA GLN A 97 1.01 55.89 -41.15
C GLN A 97 0.60 56.15 -39.69
N VAL A 98 0.72 55.18 -38.78
CA VAL A 98 1.31 55.36 -37.41
C VAL A 98 1.30 54.04 -36.62
N THR A 99 2.07 53.02 -37.01
CA THR A 99 2.05 51.72 -36.28
C THR A 99 3.33 50.90 -36.47
N ASN A 100 4.47 51.40 -35.99
CA ASN A 100 5.71 50.59 -35.94
C ASN A 100 6.36 50.48 -34.55
N ARG A 101 5.73 51.01 -33.49
CA ARG A 101 6.23 50.83 -32.10
C ARG A 101 5.53 49.73 -31.31
N TRP A 102 4.29 49.36 -31.65
CA TRP A 102 3.52 48.37 -30.88
C TRP A 102 3.82 46.91 -31.27
N LEU A 103 4.27 46.66 -32.51
CA LEU A 103 4.71 45.33 -32.95
C LEU A 103 6.02 44.88 -32.29
N PHE A 104 6.91 45.83 -31.93
CA PHE A 104 8.14 45.50 -31.19
C PHE A 104 7.87 45.08 -29.75
N SER A 105 6.86 45.66 -29.07
CA SER A 105 6.51 45.25 -27.70
C SER A 105 5.90 43.85 -27.64
N GLY A 106 5.05 43.47 -28.61
CA GLY A 106 4.49 42.12 -28.68
C GLY A 106 5.54 41.03 -28.92
N GLY A 107 6.51 41.32 -29.80
CA GLY A 107 7.61 40.39 -30.09
C GLY A 107 8.52 40.10 -28.90
N ILE A 108 8.76 41.08 -28.02
CA ILE A 108 9.60 40.89 -26.82
C ILE A 108 8.93 39.96 -25.81
N VAL A 109 7.63 40.14 -25.55
CA VAL A 109 6.88 39.28 -24.61
C VAL A 109 6.80 37.85 -25.14
N PHE A 110 6.49 37.69 -26.43
CA PHE A 110 6.46 36.36 -27.05
C PHE A 110 7.84 35.69 -27.05
N GLY A 111 8.90 36.44 -27.37
CA GLY A 111 10.27 35.97 -27.29
C GLY A 111 10.67 35.52 -25.88
N ALA A 112 10.27 36.25 -24.84
CA ALA A 112 10.52 35.87 -23.45
C ALA A 112 9.76 34.59 -23.04
N ILE A 113 8.52 34.41 -23.50
CA ILE A 113 7.74 33.19 -23.24
C ILE A 113 8.39 31.98 -23.93
N VAL A 114 8.70 32.09 -25.23
CA VAL A 114 9.34 31.00 -25.98
C VAL A 114 10.71 30.67 -25.39
N LEU A 115 11.50 31.68 -25.05
CA LEU A 115 12.81 31.48 -24.43
C LEU A 115 12.69 30.83 -23.05
N GLY A 116 11.72 31.25 -22.23
CA GLY A 116 11.43 30.63 -20.94
C GLY A 116 10.99 29.17 -21.08
N LEU A 117 10.19 28.85 -22.10
CA LEU A 117 9.70 27.49 -22.35
C LEU A 117 10.81 26.57 -22.89
N VAL A 118 11.70 27.10 -23.74
CA VAL A 118 12.87 26.37 -24.25
C VAL A 118 13.92 26.16 -23.14
N LEU A 119 14.21 27.17 -22.32
CA LEU A 119 15.09 26.98 -21.16
C LEU A 119 14.47 26.04 -20.13
N GLY A 120 13.17 26.18 -19.87
CA GLY A 120 12.42 25.32 -18.95
C GLY A 120 12.47 23.87 -19.37
N THR A 121 12.22 23.55 -20.64
CA THR A 121 12.25 22.17 -21.14
C THR A 121 13.66 21.58 -21.24
N ARG A 122 14.70 22.40 -21.48
CA ARG A 122 16.10 21.92 -21.47
C ARG A 122 16.68 21.74 -20.07
N MET A 123 16.23 22.53 -19.10
CA MET A 123 16.72 22.46 -17.72
C MET A 123 15.85 21.62 -16.79
N ALA A 124 14.58 21.38 -17.15
CA ALA A 124 13.75 20.44 -16.43
C ALA A 124 14.42 19.07 -16.44
N PRO A 125 14.72 18.48 -15.27
CA PRO A 125 15.18 17.11 -15.20
C PRO A 125 14.17 16.23 -15.94
N ASP A 126 14.66 15.36 -16.81
CA ASP A 126 13.82 14.40 -17.52
C ASP A 126 12.99 13.62 -16.47
N PRO A 127 11.66 13.81 -16.41
CA PRO A 127 10.82 13.14 -15.41
C PRO A 127 10.93 11.62 -15.54
N ASP A 128 11.19 11.13 -16.74
CA ASP A 128 11.36 9.70 -17.01
C ASP A 128 12.65 9.20 -16.36
N ALA A 129 13.71 10.00 -16.31
CA ALA A 129 15.00 9.61 -15.71
C ALA A 129 14.89 9.31 -14.20
N ALA A 130 13.97 9.98 -13.49
CA ALA A 130 13.70 9.67 -12.09
C ALA A 130 12.98 8.32 -11.94
N VAL A 131 11.98 8.06 -12.78
CA VAL A 131 11.22 6.79 -12.78
C VAL A 131 12.15 5.61 -13.09
N TRP A 132 13.10 5.78 -14.02
CA TRP A 132 14.02 4.70 -14.39
C TRP A 132 14.98 4.29 -13.28
N LYS A 133 15.39 5.23 -12.41
CA LYS A 133 16.21 4.90 -11.23
C LYS A 133 15.44 4.07 -10.21
N ILE A 134 14.13 4.31 -10.11
CA ILE A 134 13.25 3.67 -9.15
C ILE A 134 12.75 2.32 -9.67
N LEU A 135 12.76 2.07 -10.98
CA LEU A 135 12.15 0.89 -11.59
C LEU A 135 12.62 -0.46 -11.00
N PRO A 136 13.94 -0.72 -10.86
CA PRO A 136 14.41 -1.98 -10.27
C PRO A 136 14.01 -2.10 -8.79
N LEU A 137 14.00 -0.97 -8.08
CA LEU A 137 13.61 -0.91 -6.67
C LEU A 137 12.12 -1.17 -6.48
N ALA A 138 11.28 -0.57 -7.33
CA ALA A 138 9.82 -0.74 -7.31
C ALA A 138 9.44 -2.19 -7.60
N THR A 139 10.09 -2.82 -8.58
CA THR A 139 9.81 -4.23 -8.96
C THR A 139 10.03 -5.19 -7.79
N HIS A 140 10.99 -4.89 -6.91
CA HIS A 140 11.35 -5.72 -5.76
C HIS A 140 10.93 -5.14 -4.41
N ILE A 141 9.98 -4.20 -4.40
CA ILE A 141 9.64 -3.43 -3.19
C ILE A 141 9.15 -4.31 -2.04
N GLU A 142 8.36 -5.35 -2.32
CA GLU A 142 7.88 -6.30 -1.31
C GLU A 142 9.04 -7.00 -0.62
N VAL A 143 9.94 -7.58 -1.42
CA VAL A 143 11.11 -8.33 -0.93
C VAL A 143 12.05 -7.43 -0.16
N LEU A 144 12.24 -6.17 -0.60
CA LEU A 144 13.08 -5.20 0.09
C LEU A 144 12.45 -4.68 1.39
N ASN A 145 11.13 -4.48 1.44
CA ASN A 145 10.44 -4.17 2.71
C ASN A 145 10.58 -5.32 3.71
N GLU A 146 10.41 -6.56 3.25
CA GLU A 146 10.59 -7.74 4.08
C GLU A 146 12.02 -7.81 4.64
N ALA A 147 13.04 -7.45 3.85
CA ALA A 147 14.44 -7.44 4.29
C ALA A 147 14.72 -6.48 5.47
N GLY A 148 13.93 -5.42 5.64
CA GLY A 148 14.09 -4.44 6.72
C GLY A 148 15.16 -3.39 6.43
N SER A 149 15.82 -2.89 7.47
CA SER A 149 16.85 -1.84 7.35
C SER A 149 18.28 -2.41 7.21
N VAL A 150 19.23 -1.56 6.84
CA VAL A 150 20.65 -1.94 6.77
C VAL A 150 21.17 -2.32 8.16
N GLU A 151 20.80 -1.56 9.19
CA GLU A 151 21.16 -1.80 10.59
C GLU A 151 20.65 -3.15 11.06
N PHE A 152 19.42 -3.52 10.67
CA PHE A 152 18.86 -4.83 10.97
C PHE A 152 19.68 -5.97 10.37
N LEU A 153 20.01 -5.88 9.08
CA LEU A 153 20.82 -6.89 8.41
C LEU A 153 22.25 -6.98 8.99
N GLN A 154 22.83 -5.85 9.37
CA GLN A 154 24.12 -5.82 10.08
C GLN A 154 24.00 -6.50 11.46
N GLY A 155 22.93 -6.23 12.21
CA GLY A 155 22.65 -6.89 13.48
C GLY A 155 22.53 -8.41 13.37
N ILE A 156 21.96 -8.92 12.26
CA ILE A 156 21.93 -10.37 11.98
C ILE A 156 23.34 -10.93 11.79
N LEU A 157 24.21 -10.22 11.06
CA LEU A 157 25.60 -10.64 10.83
C LEU A 157 26.40 -10.64 12.12
N GLU A 158 26.29 -9.59 12.93
CA GLU A 158 26.98 -9.46 14.21
C GLU A 158 26.61 -10.60 15.18
N ARG A 159 25.33 -10.97 15.22
CA ARG A 159 24.82 -12.05 16.07
C ARG A 159 25.09 -13.45 15.49
N SER A 160 25.61 -13.54 14.26
CA SER A 160 25.90 -14.81 13.58
C SER A 160 24.70 -15.77 13.57
N ILE A 161 23.49 -15.25 13.35
CA ILE A 161 22.26 -16.03 13.42
C ILE A 161 22.25 -17.07 12.30
N GLU A 162 22.18 -18.35 12.68
CA GLU A 162 22.10 -19.46 11.71
C GLU A 162 20.73 -19.51 11.02
N ARG A 163 20.69 -20.17 9.86
CA ARG A 163 19.44 -20.47 9.15
C ARG A 163 18.52 -21.32 10.04
N PRO A 164 17.19 -21.13 9.96
CA PRO A 164 16.27 -21.99 10.67
C PRO A 164 16.51 -23.44 10.24
N ARG A 165 16.60 -24.35 11.22
CA ARG A 165 16.55 -25.79 10.95
C ARG A 165 15.11 -26.15 10.61
N VAL A 166 14.75 -25.98 9.34
CA VAL A 166 13.43 -26.35 8.85
C VAL A 166 13.38 -27.86 8.79
N ASP A 167 12.41 -28.48 9.48
CA ASP A 167 12.17 -29.91 9.38
C ASP A 167 11.97 -30.29 7.90
N ARG A 168 12.68 -31.35 7.46
CA ARG A 168 12.74 -31.80 6.05
C ARG A 168 11.37 -31.93 5.37
N ILE A 169 10.32 -32.16 6.14
CA ILE A 169 8.94 -32.33 5.67
C ILE A 169 8.35 -31.01 5.12
N ARG A 170 8.84 -29.85 5.57
CA ARG A 170 8.39 -28.51 5.11
C ARG A 170 9.35 -27.86 4.10
N THR A 171 10.49 -28.49 3.82
CA THR A 171 11.60 -27.89 3.03
C THR A 171 11.27 -27.71 1.54
N MET A 172 10.36 -28.49 0.96
CA MET A 172 10.08 -28.41 -0.49
C MET A 172 9.53 -27.05 -0.96
N GLY A 173 8.92 -26.25 -0.07
CA GLY A 173 8.52 -24.88 -0.37
C GLY A 173 9.58 -23.82 -0.03
N ASN A 174 10.41 -24.07 0.99
CA ASN A 174 11.31 -23.05 1.54
C ASN A 174 12.46 -22.66 0.60
N ASP A 175 12.90 -23.56 -0.27
CA ASP A 175 13.97 -23.27 -1.22
C ASP A 175 13.54 -22.26 -2.29
N GLN A 176 12.26 -22.22 -2.67
CA GLN A 176 11.74 -21.25 -3.64
C GLN A 176 11.81 -19.82 -3.09
N TYR A 177 11.56 -19.63 -1.80
CA TYR A 177 11.56 -18.30 -1.20
C TYR A 177 12.97 -17.76 -0.96
N ALA A 178 13.89 -18.59 -0.47
CA ALA A 178 15.30 -18.19 -0.40
C ALA A 178 15.88 -17.86 -1.78
N THR A 179 15.30 -18.44 -2.84
CA THR A 179 15.63 -18.12 -4.22
C THR A 179 15.05 -16.76 -4.63
N ARG A 180 13.81 -16.41 -4.25
CA ARG A 180 13.22 -15.07 -4.51
C ARG A 180 14.12 -13.92 -4.01
N MET A 181 14.56 -13.96 -2.75
CA MET A 181 15.46 -12.92 -2.21
C MET A 181 16.80 -12.86 -2.97
N ARG A 182 17.37 -14.03 -3.30
CA ARG A 182 18.62 -14.11 -4.06
C ARG A 182 18.46 -13.54 -5.47
N ASP A 183 17.37 -13.88 -6.14
CA ASP A 183 17.05 -13.44 -7.49
C ASP A 183 16.81 -11.93 -7.53
N THR A 184 16.11 -11.39 -6.54
CA THR A 184 15.97 -9.93 -6.35
C THR A 184 17.33 -9.24 -6.24
N ILE A 185 18.23 -9.75 -5.40
CA ILE A 185 19.55 -9.15 -5.20
C ILE A 185 20.39 -9.26 -6.49
N GLU A 186 20.31 -10.37 -7.20
CA GLU A 186 21.03 -10.57 -8.46
C GLU A 186 20.47 -9.68 -9.56
N ASP A 187 19.15 -9.51 -9.66
CA ASP A 187 18.52 -8.59 -10.63
C ASP A 187 18.92 -7.13 -10.33
N LEU A 188 18.96 -6.73 -9.05
CA LEU A 188 19.49 -5.42 -8.65
C LEU A 188 20.96 -5.23 -9.08
N ARG A 189 21.80 -6.27 -8.94
CA ARG A 189 23.21 -6.26 -9.39
C ARG A 189 23.34 -6.19 -10.90
N LEU A 190 22.53 -6.94 -11.64
CA LEU A 190 22.50 -6.90 -13.10
C LEU A 190 22.10 -5.50 -13.59
N HIS A 191 21.10 -4.88 -12.94
CA HIS A 191 20.68 -3.52 -13.23
C HIS A 191 21.74 -2.47 -12.90
N ALA A 192 22.46 -2.62 -11.78
CA ALA A 192 23.54 -1.72 -11.39
C ALA A 192 24.79 -1.86 -12.28
N SER A 193 25.16 -3.09 -12.64
CA SER A 193 26.35 -3.39 -13.46
C SER A 193 26.15 -2.99 -14.94
N SER A 194 24.92 -3.07 -15.45
CA SER A 194 24.57 -2.59 -16.80
C SER A 194 24.73 -1.08 -16.97
N GLY A 195 24.80 -0.32 -15.86
CA GLY A 195 24.94 1.12 -15.86
C GLY A 195 26.38 1.65 -15.96
N SER A 196 27.42 0.92 -15.51
CA SER A 196 28.76 1.51 -15.37
C SER A 196 29.96 0.63 -15.71
N LYS A 197 30.80 1.13 -16.64
CA LYS A 197 32.26 1.11 -16.45
C LYS A 197 32.64 2.40 -15.72
N SER A 198 33.00 2.29 -14.44
CA SER A 198 33.72 3.25 -13.59
C SER A 198 32.96 3.74 -12.34
N LEU A 199 33.64 3.62 -11.19
CA LEU A 199 33.13 3.89 -9.83
C LEU A 199 33.00 5.39 -9.55
N ALA A 200 31.85 5.97 -9.88
CA ALA A 200 31.31 7.23 -9.36
C ALA A 200 29.77 7.21 -9.59
N PRO A 201 28.97 8.14 -9.01
CA PRO A 201 27.60 7.89 -8.53
C PRO A 201 26.72 7.16 -9.56
N VAL A 202 26.18 6.01 -9.12
CA VAL A 202 25.33 5.04 -9.85
C VAL A 202 24.83 5.58 -11.20
N PRO A 203 25.53 5.31 -12.32
CA PRO A 203 25.06 5.73 -13.62
C PRO A 203 23.78 4.97 -13.97
N VAL A 204 22.79 5.75 -14.34
CA VAL A 204 21.47 5.28 -14.73
C VAL A 204 21.64 4.47 -16.01
N PRO A 205 21.10 3.24 -16.12
CA PRO A 205 21.06 2.53 -17.39
C PRO A 205 20.45 3.45 -18.46
N SER A 206 20.98 3.41 -19.68
CA SER A 206 20.47 4.26 -20.76
C SER A 206 18.96 4.06 -20.88
N THR A 207 18.21 5.16 -20.77
CA THR A 207 16.74 5.19 -20.73
C THR A 207 16.10 4.37 -21.86
N GLN A 208 16.80 4.24 -22.99
CA GLN A 208 16.39 3.45 -24.15
C GLN A 208 16.31 1.93 -23.89
N THR A 209 17.26 1.33 -23.18
CA THR A 209 17.26 -0.13 -22.90
C THR A 209 16.12 -0.49 -21.96
N THR A 210 15.91 0.33 -20.93
CA THR A 210 14.81 0.11 -19.98
C THR A 210 13.45 0.33 -20.64
N ARG A 211 13.34 1.35 -21.52
CA ARG A 211 12.14 1.56 -22.34
C ARG A 211 11.83 0.35 -23.21
N GLN A 212 12.83 -0.20 -23.91
CA GLN A 212 12.66 -1.42 -24.70
C GLN A 212 12.23 -2.61 -23.84
N LYS A 213 12.82 -2.79 -22.64
CA LYS A 213 12.40 -3.84 -21.70
C LYS A 213 10.92 -3.70 -21.34
N VAL A 214 10.46 -2.49 -21.00
CA VAL A 214 9.03 -2.23 -20.69
C VAL A 214 8.12 -2.37 -21.92
N GLU A 215 8.58 -1.99 -23.11
CA GLU A 215 7.83 -2.19 -24.36
C GLU A 215 7.67 -3.68 -24.72
N LEU A 216 8.65 -4.51 -24.37
CA LEU A 216 8.62 -5.96 -24.56
C LEU A 216 7.84 -6.71 -23.46
N MET A 217 7.55 -6.06 -22.32
CA MET A 217 6.73 -6.64 -21.26
C MET A 217 5.29 -6.87 -21.73
N SER A 218 4.73 -7.99 -21.32
CA SER A 218 3.31 -8.28 -21.48
C SER A 218 2.43 -7.20 -20.83
N SER A 219 1.15 -7.14 -21.22
CA SER A 219 0.21 -6.20 -20.59
C SER A 219 0.07 -6.44 -19.08
N ILE A 220 0.15 -7.69 -18.63
CA ILE A 220 0.07 -8.07 -17.21
C ILE A 220 1.31 -7.58 -16.46
N GLU A 221 2.52 -7.87 -16.96
CA GLU A 221 3.76 -7.42 -16.33
C GLU A 221 3.84 -5.89 -16.22
N ARG A 222 3.36 -5.16 -17.24
CA ARG A 222 3.27 -3.69 -17.18
C ARG A 222 2.28 -3.20 -16.12
N GLN A 223 1.16 -3.90 -15.93
CA GLN A 223 0.19 -3.57 -14.87
C GLN A 223 0.78 -3.82 -13.49
N ASP A 224 1.47 -4.94 -13.30
CA ASP A 224 2.14 -5.29 -12.03
C ASP A 224 3.24 -4.27 -11.71
N LEU A 225 4.05 -3.91 -12.71
CA LEU A 225 5.06 -2.87 -12.56
C LEU A 225 4.45 -1.51 -12.20
N ALA A 226 3.37 -1.11 -12.86
CA ALA A 226 2.66 0.13 -12.54
C ALA A 226 1.99 0.09 -11.15
N ALA A 227 1.55 -1.07 -10.68
CA ALA A 227 1.05 -1.25 -9.32
C ALA A 227 2.20 -1.11 -8.30
N ALA A 228 3.34 -1.74 -8.56
CA ALA A 228 4.52 -1.69 -7.69
C ALA A 228 5.10 -0.26 -7.58
N VAL A 229 5.17 0.48 -8.70
CA VAL A 229 5.56 1.91 -8.69
C VAL A 229 4.59 2.74 -7.85
N ARG A 230 3.28 2.52 -7.96
CA ARG A 230 2.29 3.23 -7.12
C ARG A 230 2.44 2.90 -5.64
N VAL A 231 2.78 1.65 -5.28
CA VAL A 231 3.08 1.29 -3.89
C VAL A 231 4.32 2.03 -3.40
N PHE A 232 5.37 2.11 -4.23
CA PHE A 232 6.57 2.88 -3.90
C PHE A 232 6.28 4.37 -3.69
N GLU A 233 5.52 4.99 -4.59
CA GLU A 233 5.19 6.42 -4.53
C GLU A 233 4.34 6.80 -3.33
N ARG A 234 3.50 5.88 -2.84
CA ARG A 234 2.69 6.08 -1.63
C ARG A 234 3.50 6.03 -0.33
N LYS A 235 4.72 5.47 -0.35
CA LYS A 235 5.59 5.47 0.83
C LYS A 235 6.07 6.88 1.16
N SER A 236 6.22 7.14 2.45
CA SER A 236 6.79 8.40 2.95
C SER A 236 8.19 8.64 2.39
N GLY A 237 8.64 9.91 2.44
CA GLY A 237 9.98 10.26 1.96
C GLY A 237 11.10 9.51 2.68
N SER A 238 10.95 9.27 3.99
CA SER A 238 11.91 8.51 4.81
C SER A 238 11.93 7.03 4.43
N GLU A 239 10.78 6.37 4.32
CA GLU A 239 10.72 4.95 3.93
C GLU A 239 11.32 4.72 2.54
N ARG A 240 11.09 5.64 1.59
CA ARG A 240 11.71 5.56 0.27
C ARG A 240 13.24 5.72 0.35
N ALA A 241 13.73 6.63 1.19
CA ALA A 241 15.16 6.82 1.39
C ALA A 241 15.81 5.57 2.01
N GLU A 242 15.18 4.95 3.01
CA GLU A 242 15.64 3.71 3.65
C GLU A 242 15.71 2.55 2.64
N LEU A 243 14.70 2.40 1.77
CA LEU A 243 14.73 1.38 0.71
C LEU A 243 15.84 1.60 -0.31
N ILE A 244 16.08 2.86 -0.69
CA ILE A 244 17.18 3.24 -1.59
C ILE A 244 18.53 2.95 -0.92
N GLU A 245 18.67 3.28 0.36
CA GLU A 245 19.86 3.01 1.16
C GLU A 245 20.13 1.51 1.29
N LEU A 246 19.11 0.72 1.60
CA LEU A 246 19.18 -0.74 1.66
C LEU A 246 19.64 -1.34 0.34
N ALA A 247 19.00 -0.95 -0.77
CA ALA A 247 19.40 -1.43 -2.09
C ALA A 247 20.84 -1.02 -2.42
N GLY A 248 21.24 0.21 -2.09
CA GLY A 248 22.62 0.68 -2.22
C GLY A 248 23.61 -0.14 -1.40
N ALA A 249 23.27 -0.49 -0.16
CA ALA A 249 24.10 -1.29 0.73
C ALA A 249 24.25 -2.75 0.23
N LEU A 250 23.18 -3.34 -0.29
CA LEU A 250 23.18 -4.68 -0.91
C LEU A 250 24.05 -4.75 -2.18
N LEU A 251 24.23 -3.61 -2.87
CA LEU A 251 25.11 -3.47 -4.04
C LEU A 251 26.53 -3.02 -3.68
N GLY A 252 26.77 -2.61 -2.43
CA GLY A 252 28.05 -2.09 -1.97
C GLY A 252 29.12 -3.17 -1.71
N PRO A 253 30.30 -2.78 -1.19
CA PRO A 253 31.41 -3.69 -0.92
C PRO A 253 31.06 -4.85 0.01
N ASN A 254 30.23 -4.59 1.02
CA ASN A 254 29.73 -5.59 1.98
C ASN A 254 28.43 -6.25 1.52
N GLY A 255 27.98 -5.97 0.29
CA GLY A 255 26.68 -6.39 -0.22
C GLY A 255 26.48 -7.91 -0.21
N ASN A 256 27.55 -8.71 -0.38
CA ASN A 256 27.47 -10.17 -0.27
C ASN A 256 27.14 -10.67 1.14
N GLN A 257 27.66 -10.01 2.17
CA GLN A 257 27.38 -10.36 3.56
C GLN A 257 25.94 -9.96 3.90
N LEU A 258 25.53 -8.73 3.56
CA LEU A 258 24.17 -8.26 3.76
C LEU A 258 23.14 -9.11 2.99
N ALA A 259 23.45 -9.51 1.76
CA ALA A 259 22.62 -10.43 0.98
C ALA A 259 22.45 -11.79 1.66
N THR A 260 23.51 -12.28 2.30
CA THR A 260 23.46 -13.53 3.07
C THR A 260 22.55 -13.37 4.28
N ALA A 261 22.68 -12.27 5.04
CA ALA A 261 21.78 -11.96 6.16
C ALA A 261 20.33 -11.80 5.72
N ALA A 262 20.07 -11.10 4.61
CA ALA A 262 18.72 -10.93 4.05
C ALA A 262 18.12 -12.29 3.66
N THR A 263 18.91 -13.19 3.07
CA THR A 263 18.47 -14.55 2.73
C THR A 263 18.16 -15.37 4.00
N VAL A 264 18.99 -15.25 5.05
CA VAL A 264 18.76 -15.91 6.35
C VAL A 264 17.46 -15.40 6.97
N TRP A 265 17.28 -14.08 7.04
CA TRP A 265 16.05 -13.47 7.55
C TRP A 265 14.81 -13.92 6.78
N HIS A 266 14.85 -13.85 5.45
CA HIS A 266 13.73 -14.27 4.62
C HIS A 266 13.40 -15.75 4.80
N SER A 267 14.42 -16.61 5.01
CA SER A 267 14.18 -18.02 5.36
C SER A 267 13.51 -18.20 6.74
N TRP A 268 13.83 -17.34 7.71
CA TRP A 268 13.14 -17.28 9.01
C TRP A 268 11.70 -16.84 8.84
N LEU A 269 11.45 -15.76 8.10
CA LEU A 269 10.12 -15.23 7.81
C LEU A 269 9.24 -16.30 7.15
N MET A 270 9.76 -17.01 6.15
CA MET A 270 8.99 -18.03 5.42
C MET A 270 8.79 -19.33 6.18
N SER A 271 9.60 -19.58 7.24
CA SER A 271 9.31 -20.66 8.18
C SER A 271 8.09 -20.38 9.08
N ARG A 272 7.61 -19.13 9.08
CA ARG A 272 6.44 -18.68 9.85
C ARG A 272 5.15 -18.81 9.05
N ASP A 273 4.05 -18.98 9.77
CA ASP A 273 2.73 -18.79 9.19
C ASP A 273 2.54 -17.32 8.75
N PRO A 274 1.63 -17.04 7.79
CA PRO A 274 1.44 -15.70 7.24
C PRO A 274 1.13 -14.61 8.26
N VAL A 275 0.55 -14.98 9.41
CA VAL A 275 0.15 -14.05 10.47
C VAL A 275 1.34 -13.63 11.29
N GLU A 276 2.16 -14.60 11.73
CA GLU A 276 3.42 -14.29 12.36
C GLU A 276 4.30 -13.42 11.45
N ARG A 277 4.26 -13.62 10.11
CA ARG A 277 5.00 -12.79 9.16
C ARG A 277 4.58 -11.33 9.17
N SER A 278 3.27 -11.03 9.07
CA SER A 278 2.80 -9.64 9.08
C SER A 278 3.14 -8.94 10.39
N ILE A 279 3.05 -9.65 11.52
CA ILE A 279 3.47 -9.11 12.82
C ILE A 279 4.97 -8.78 12.80
N LEU A 280 5.81 -9.66 12.27
CA LEU A 280 7.27 -9.44 12.18
C LEU A 280 7.63 -8.27 11.26
N GLU A 281 6.86 -8.02 10.21
CA GLU A 281 7.02 -6.86 9.34
C GLU A 281 6.72 -5.54 10.05
N GLU A 282 5.84 -5.54 11.06
CA GLU A 282 5.54 -4.34 11.86
C GLU A 282 6.51 -4.09 13.02
N LEU A 283 7.37 -5.05 13.36
CA LEU A 283 8.36 -4.88 14.43
C LEU A 283 9.49 -3.96 13.99
N ASP A 284 10.00 -3.16 14.93
CA ASP A 284 11.19 -2.36 14.68
C ASP A 284 12.47 -3.23 14.62
N THR A 285 13.61 -2.61 14.32
CA THR A 285 14.89 -3.30 14.16
C THR A 285 15.29 -4.07 15.43
N GLU A 286 15.11 -3.49 16.61
CA GLU A 286 15.53 -4.10 17.88
C GLU A 286 14.60 -5.25 18.25
N GLU A 287 13.28 -5.06 18.11
CA GLU A 287 12.25 -6.07 18.35
C GLU A 287 12.42 -7.29 17.44
N ARG A 288 12.72 -7.10 16.14
CA ARG A 288 12.99 -8.20 15.20
C ARG A 288 14.23 -8.99 15.59
N LEU A 289 15.30 -8.32 16.00
CA LEU A 289 16.53 -8.98 16.43
C LEU A 289 16.33 -9.73 17.76
N GLU A 290 15.62 -9.15 18.73
CA GLU A 290 15.27 -9.84 19.97
C GLU A 290 14.40 -11.08 19.70
N TRP A 291 13.44 -10.95 18.78
CA TRP A 291 12.60 -12.06 18.35
C TRP A 291 13.45 -13.19 17.74
N LEU A 292 14.38 -12.86 16.84
CA LEU A 292 15.29 -13.84 16.24
C LEU A 292 16.12 -14.57 17.30
N ASP A 293 16.72 -13.85 18.25
CA ASP A 293 17.53 -14.46 19.31
C ASP A 293 16.72 -15.39 20.20
N ARG A 294 15.50 -15.00 20.53
CA ARG A 294 14.59 -15.83 21.33
C ARG A 294 14.25 -17.10 20.57
N TYR A 295 14.02 -17.00 19.27
CA TYR A 295 13.62 -18.13 18.46
C TYR A 295 14.80 -19.07 18.15
N ALA A 296 15.96 -18.53 17.79
CA ALA A 296 17.19 -19.30 17.54
C ALA A 296 17.54 -20.18 18.74
N ARG A 297 17.47 -19.63 19.96
CA ARG A 297 17.68 -20.38 21.22
C ARG A 297 16.67 -21.52 21.42
N LYS A 298 15.41 -21.31 21.03
CA LYS A 298 14.35 -22.33 21.16
C LYS A 298 14.52 -23.47 20.15
N THR A 299 15.06 -23.20 18.97
CA THR A 299 15.34 -24.23 17.96
C THR A 299 16.53 -25.13 18.33
N GLU A 300 17.53 -24.61 19.04
CA GLU A 300 18.66 -25.43 19.51
C GLU A 300 18.26 -26.45 20.58
N THR A 301 17.27 -26.12 21.41
CA THR A 301 16.91 -26.92 22.59
C THR A 301 15.87 -28.00 22.32
N ARG A 302 15.25 -28.05 21.14
CA ARG A 302 14.35 -29.15 20.76
C ARG A 302 15.12 -30.25 20.02
N PRO A 303 15.37 -31.42 20.63
CA PRO A 303 15.92 -32.55 19.89
C PRO A 303 14.99 -32.93 18.74
N LEU A 304 15.57 -33.08 17.54
CA LEU A 304 14.88 -33.34 16.26
C LEU A 304 14.01 -34.61 16.25
N PHE A 305 14.18 -35.47 17.23
CA PHE A 305 13.30 -36.59 17.50
C PHE A 305 13.00 -36.61 19.00
N PRO A 306 11.73 -36.55 19.44
CA PRO A 306 11.42 -37.08 20.76
C PRO A 306 11.81 -38.57 20.73
N PRO A 307 12.62 -39.09 21.65
CA PRO A 307 12.68 -40.53 21.85
C PRO A 307 11.26 -40.97 22.17
N ASP A 308 10.67 -41.73 21.25
CA ASP A 308 9.48 -42.54 21.41
C ASP A 308 8.34 -41.90 22.25
N ARG A 309 7.44 -41.17 21.59
CA ARG A 309 6.22 -40.65 22.23
C ARG A 309 5.30 -41.82 22.56
N THR A 310 5.47 -42.38 23.75
CA THR A 310 4.35 -42.98 24.47
C THR A 310 3.34 -41.88 24.78
N PRO A 311 2.06 -42.02 24.36
CA PRO A 311 1.02 -41.04 24.63
C PRO A 311 0.64 -41.10 26.10
N GLY A 312 1.32 -40.34 26.95
CA GLY A 312 1.07 -40.36 28.38
C GLY A 312 1.66 -39.16 29.11
N ARG A 313 0.76 -38.34 29.66
CA ARG A 313 0.97 -37.23 30.63
C ARG A 313 1.27 -35.86 30.02
N GLY A 314 0.26 -34.99 30.17
CA GLY A 314 0.32 -33.57 29.84
C GLY A 314 1.49 -32.88 30.52
N ARG A 315 2.41 -32.35 29.72
CA ARG A 315 3.34 -31.33 30.18
C ARG A 315 2.55 -30.08 30.48
N ARG A 316 2.53 -29.66 31.75
CA ARG A 316 2.14 -28.31 32.14
C ARG A 316 3.09 -27.33 31.45
N ALA A 317 2.53 -26.32 30.79
CA ALA A 317 3.32 -25.23 30.21
C ALA A 317 4.18 -24.57 31.31
N ASN A 318 5.40 -24.21 30.97
CA ASN A 318 6.29 -23.49 31.89
C ASN A 318 5.67 -22.11 32.20
N PRO A 319 5.46 -21.73 33.48
CA PRO A 319 4.84 -20.45 33.84
C PRO A 319 5.59 -19.22 33.31
N ALA A 320 6.90 -19.32 33.08
CA ALA A 320 7.68 -18.25 32.46
C ALA A 320 7.28 -18.01 30.98
N ASP A 321 7.02 -19.08 30.22
CA ASP A 321 6.59 -18.98 28.82
C ASP A 321 5.18 -18.39 28.72
N THR A 322 4.29 -18.73 29.67
CA THR A 322 2.93 -18.15 29.71
C THR A 322 2.93 -16.67 30.05
N LYS A 323 3.83 -16.20 30.92
CA LYS A 323 3.95 -14.77 31.24
C LYS A 323 4.44 -13.96 30.04
N ALA A 324 5.50 -14.42 29.38
CA ALA A 324 6.04 -13.74 28.21
C ALA A 324 5.04 -13.73 27.03
N ALA A 325 4.28 -14.80 26.84
CA ALA A 325 3.21 -14.85 25.84
C ALA A 325 2.09 -13.86 26.17
N LYS A 326 1.70 -13.74 27.45
CA LYS A 326 0.70 -12.77 27.91
C LYS A 326 1.14 -11.33 27.69
N GLU A 327 2.36 -10.97 28.11
CA GLU A 327 2.90 -9.60 27.92
C GLU A 327 3.06 -9.23 26.44
N TRP A 328 3.41 -10.20 25.59
CA TRP A 328 3.44 -10.01 24.15
C TRP A 328 2.04 -9.80 23.56
N PHE A 329 1.06 -10.63 23.95
CA PHE A 329 -0.33 -10.49 23.52
C PHE A 329 -0.93 -9.15 23.94
N GLU A 330 -0.68 -8.71 25.18
CA GLU A 330 -1.13 -7.40 25.68
C GLU A 330 -0.54 -6.25 24.86
N ARG A 331 0.73 -6.34 24.44
CA ARG A 331 1.35 -5.34 23.56
C ARG A 331 0.69 -5.30 22.18
N ILE A 332 0.41 -6.45 21.58
CA ILE A 332 -0.25 -6.54 20.28
C ILE A 332 -1.66 -5.98 20.34
N VAL A 333 -2.46 -6.41 21.34
CA VAL A 333 -3.81 -5.89 21.54
C VAL A 333 -3.77 -4.38 21.70
N LYS A 334 -2.88 -3.85 22.56
CA LYS A 334 -2.74 -2.41 22.75
C LYS A 334 -2.38 -1.65 21.47
N ARG A 335 -1.50 -2.22 20.63
CA ARG A 335 -1.13 -1.62 19.33
C ARG A 335 -2.33 -1.61 18.37
N GLN A 336 -3.05 -2.73 18.25
CA GLN A 336 -4.24 -2.84 17.39
C GLN A 336 -5.38 -1.95 17.88
N THR A 337 -5.59 -1.83 19.19
CA THR A 337 -6.55 -0.90 19.80
C THR A 337 -6.22 0.56 19.44
N ARG A 338 -4.93 0.93 19.41
CA ARG A 338 -4.50 2.27 18.99
C ARG A 338 -4.80 2.54 17.51
N VAL A 339 -4.43 1.62 16.62
CA VAL A 339 -4.70 1.75 15.17
C VAL A 339 -6.20 1.84 14.91
N TYR A 340 -7.00 1.03 15.62
CA TYR A 340 -8.46 1.11 15.53
C TYR A 340 -9.00 2.46 16.02
N ALA A 341 -8.51 2.97 17.16
CA ALA A 341 -8.90 4.27 17.69
C ALA A 341 -8.57 5.42 16.73
N GLU A 342 -7.39 5.40 16.10
CA GLU A 342 -6.95 6.38 15.09
C GLU A 342 -7.79 6.33 13.80
N SER A 343 -8.47 5.21 13.52
CA SER A 343 -9.36 5.06 12.36
C SER A 343 -10.78 5.58 12.59
N LEU A 344 -11.16 5.88 13.84
CA LEU A 344 -12.48 6.38 14.19
C LEU A 344 -12.57 7.89 13.93
N GLU A 345 -13.78 8.37 13.64
CA GLU A 345 -14.06 9.81 13.65
C GLU A 345 -13.80 10.39 15.06
N ALA A 346 -13.41 11.68 15.15
CA ALA A 346 -12.96 12.29 16.40
C ALA A 346 -13.95 12.11 17.57
N ASP A 347 -15.26 12.23 17.32
CA ASP A 347 -16.29 12.05 18.33
C ASP A 347 -16.40 10.58 18.81
N ALA A 348 -16.18 9.62 17.91
CA ALA A 348 -16.18 8.18 18.21
C ALA A 348 -14.88 7.72 18.89
N GLN A 349 -13.75 8.35 18.57
CA GLN A 349 -12.47 8.13 19.24
C GLN A 349 -12.57 8.53 20.72
N ASP A 350 -13.14 9.70 21.01
CA ASP A 350 -13.32 10.22 22.36
C ASP A 350 -14.23 9.30 23.23
N GLU A 351 -15.25 8.71 22.62
CA GLU A 351 -16.13 7.75 23.30
C GLU A 351 -15.43 6.39 23.49
N PHE A 352 -14.58 5.98 22.55
CA PHE A 352 -13.81 4.75 22.61
C PHE A 352 -12.71 4.81 23.68
N GLU A 353 -12.01 5.93 23.80
CA GLU A 353 -10.96 6.15 24.80
C GLU A 353 -11.50 6.19 26.24
N LYS A 354 -12.77 6.57 26.43
CA LYS A 354 -13.45 6.57 27.74
C LYS A 354 -13.86 5.17 28.21
N LYS A 355 -13.89 4.17 27.31
CA LYS A 355 -14.26 2.79 27.65
C LYS A 355 -13.12 2.08 28.38
N ASN A 356 -13.46 1.18 29.29
CA ASN A 356 -12.43 0.41 29.98
C ASN A 356 -11.71 -0.55 28.97
N PRO A 357 -10.48 -1.00 29.26
CA PRO A 357 -9.73 -1.83 28.31
C PRO A 357 -10.45 -3.14 27.90
N GLN A 358 -11.28 -3.72 28.77
CA GLN A 358 -12.05 -4.92 28.41
C GLN A 358 -13.17 -4.58 27.41
N GLU A 359 -13.90 -3.49 27.63
CA GLU A 359 -14.92 -2.99 26.70
C GLU A 359 -14.34 -2.57 25.35
N GLN A 360 -13.12 -2.03 25.32
CA GLN A 360 -12.41 -1.73 24.09
C GLN A 360 -12.12 -3.00 23.29
N VAL A 361 -11.57 -4.04 23.95
CA VAL A 361 -11.30 -5.35 23.32
C VAL A 361 -12.59 -6.03 22.86
N GLU A 362 -13.66 -5.97 23.66
CA GLU A 362 -14.96 -6.56 23.31
C GLU A 362 -15.62 -5.82 22.13
N ASN A 363 -15.55 -4.48 22.09
CA ASN A 363 -16.02 -3.71 20.95
C ASN A 363 -15.22 -3.99 19.68
N ILE A 364 -13.89 -4.12 19.79
CA ILE A 364 -13.05 -4.54 18.67
C ILE A 364 -13.47 -5.94 18.21
N ALA A 365 -13.57 -6.92 19.11
CA ALA A 365 -14.01 -8.27 18.76
C ALA A 365 -15.41 -8.30 18.12
N LYS A 366 -16.35 -7.49 18.62
CA LYS A 366 -17.70 -7.34 18.07
C LYS A 366 -17.66 -6.70 16.67
N GLN A 367 -16.89 -5.64 16.48
CA GLN A 367 -16.70 -4.99 15.18
C GLN A 367 -16.05 -5.94 14.17
N LEU A 368 -15.01 -6.68 14.57
CA LEU A 368 -14.38 -7.74 13.80
C LEU A 368 -15.36 -8.88 13.44
N SER A 369 -16.37 -9.14 14.27
CA SER A 369 -17.39 -10.15 13.98
C SER A 369 -18.46 -9.66 12.98
N THR A 370 -18.74 -8.35 12.96
CA THR A 370 -19.87 -7.78 12.20
C THR A 370 -19.44 -7.18 10.86
N ASN A 371 -18.23 -6.62 10.79
CA ASN A 371 -17.73 -5.94 9.60
C ASN A 371 -16.83 -6.89 8.79
N VAL A 372 -17.31 -7.36 7.64
CA VAL A 372 -16.61 -8.33 6.79
C VAL A 372 -15.24 -7.82 6.30
N GLN A 373 -15.05 -6.51 6.12
CA GLN A 373 -13.76 -5.94 5.71
C GLN A 373 -12.77 -5.91 6.87
N LEU A 374 -13.19 -5.49 8.06
CA LEU A 374 -12.36 -5.56 9.27
C LEU A 374 -12.08 -7.02 9.67
N ARG A 375 -13.07 -7.91 9.51
CA ARG A 375 -12.92 -9.35 9.70
C ARG A 375 -11.92 -9.93 8.71
N ARG A 376 -11.96 -9.51 7.46
CA ARG A 376 -11.02 -9.94 6.43
C ARG A 376 -9.61 -9.44 6.73
N ALA A 377 -9.43 -8.17 7.07
CA ALA A 377 -8.15 -7.62 7.50
C ALA A 377 -7.62 -8.30 8.78
N PHE A 378 -8.51 -8.70 9.69
CA PHE A 378 -8.17 -9.40 10.94
C PHE A 378 -7.93 -10.90 10.77
N VAL A 379 -8.67 -11.58 9.89
CA VAL A 379 -8.47 -13.02 9.56
C VAL A 379 -7.29 -13.19 8.60
N GLU A 380 -7.00 -12.21 7.75
CA GLU A 380 -5.74 -12.12 7.01
C GLU A 380 -4.55 -11.85 7.96
N SER A 381 -4.80 -11.39 9.19
CA SER A 381 -3.79 -11.19 10.25
C SER A 381 -3.90 -12.12 11.46
N VAL A 382 -4.79 -13.14 11.49
CA VAL A 382 -4.90 -14.16 12.55
C VAL A 382 -5.36 -15.51 11.99
N THR A 383 -4.70 -16.63 12.34
CA THR A 383 -5.09 -17.95 11.80
C THR A 383 -6.43 -18.43 12.39
N PRO A 384 -7.20 -19.30 11.69
CA PRO A 384 -8.47 -19.81 12.21
C PRO A 384 -8.35 -20.53 13.56
N ILE A 385 -7.21 -21.19 13.82
CA ILE A 385 -6.94 -21.94 15.05
C ILE A 385 -6.71 -20.99 16.23
N ASP A 386 -6.01 -19.88 16.01
CA ASP A 386 -5.80 -18.85 17.04
C ASP A 386 -7.06 -18.05 17.32
N PHE A 387 -7.89 -17.80 16.30
CA PHE A 387 -9.19 -17.14 16.49
C PHE A 387 -10.14 -17.99 17.34
N ASP A 388 -10.21 -19.30 17.10
CA ASP A 388 -11.01 -20.22 17.93
C ASP A 388 -10.45 -20.36 19.35
N LEU A 389 -9.12 -20.35 19.53
CA LEU A 389 -8.49 -20.31 20.86
C LEU A 389 -8.79 -19.00 21.59
N LEU A 390 -8.79 -17.88 20.89
CA LEU A 390 -9.07 -16.54 21.43
C LEU A 390 -10.55 -16.40 21.82
N LEU A 391 -11.48 -16.87 20.98
CA LEU A 391 -12.91 -16.95 21.31
C LEU A 391 -13.20 -17.93 22.45
N ASN A 392 -12.53 -19.08 22.49
CA ASN A 392 -12.69 -20.05 23.59
C ASN A 392 -12.12 -19.50 24.91
N HIS A 393 -11.01 -18.76 24.87
CA HIS A 393 -10.44 -18.16 26.07
C HIS A 393 -11.32 -17.03 26.61
N LEU A 394 -11.74 -16.10 25.75
CA LEU A 394 -12.65 -15.01 26.12
C LEU A 394 -14.00 -15.53 26.64
N SER A 395 -14.57 -16.55 26.00
CA SER A 395 -15.82 -17.16 26.46
C SER A 395 -15.67 -17.96 27.77
N SER A 396 -14.50 -18.56 28.01
CA SER A 396 -14.22 -19.27 29.27
C SER A 396 -14.05 -18.33 30.46
N GLU A 397 -13.37 -17.18 30.28
CA GLU A 397 -13.26 -16.16 31.33
C GLU A 397 -14.60 -15.46 31.59
N ALA A 398 -15.39 -15.19 30.53
CA ALA A 398 -16.73 -14.64 30.67
C ALA A 398 -17.66 -15.58 31.44
N ARG A 399 -17.63 -16.90 31.14
CA ARG A 399 -18.42 -17.90 31.88
C ARG A 399 -17.98 -18.06 33.33
N ALA A 400 -16.67 -18.17 33.58
CA ALA A 400 -16.14 -18.31 34.93
C ALA A 400 -16.51 -17.12 35.84
N ARG A 401 -16.67 -15.92 35.26
CA ARG A 401 -17.10 -14.73 36.01
C ARG A 401 -18.60 -14.69 36.28
N VAL A 402 -19.44 -15.12 35.34
CA VAL A 402 -20.90 -15.24 35.56
C VAL A 402 -21.19 -16.25 36.68
N GLU A 403 -20.43 -17.35 36.73
CA GLU A 403 -20.53 -18.35 37.80
C GLU A 403 -19.96 -17.87 39.15
N SER A 404 -19.05 -16.89 39.16
CA SER A 404 -18.51 -16.30 40.40
C SER A 404 -19.38 -15.21 41.04
N VAL A 405 -20.40 -14.75 40.32
CA VAL A 405 -21.35 -13.70 40.76
C VAL A 405 -22.69 -14.31 41.21
N GLN A 406 -22.90 -15.61 41.00
CA GLN A 406 -23.97 -16.42 41.60
C GLN A 406 -23.46 -17.11 42.87
#